data_AF-A0A2D7G899-F1
#
_entry.id   AF-A0A2D7G899-F1
#
_cell.length_a   1.000
_cell.length_b   1.000
_cell.length_c   1.000
_cell.angle_alpha   90.00
_cell.angle_beta   90.00
_cell.angle_gamma   90.00
#
_symmetry.space_group_name_H-M   'P 1'
#
loop_
_entity.id
_entity.type
_entity.pdbx_description
1 polymer ?
#
loop_
_entity_poly.entity_id
_entity_poly.type
_entity_poly.pdbx_seq_one_letter_code
_entity_poly.pdbx_strand_id
1 'polypeptide(L)'
;MEIEEMIKNESERRMTENKDPLEESRLHSLSLVDLFEEDHPDLVAALMVRLGPVRAALEGHGGSLVVFSGETEINQSGKKTLSLIVDLDGACVSCGAAPGTLKGIQDDLLTDDEIISIRFNAGMLEWFDEIQRDFLLKFGGVSFV
;
A
#
# COMPACT_ATOMS: atom_id res chain seq x y z
N MET A 1 6.76 -23.09 -5.05
CA MET A 1 5.82 -22.77 -6.13
C MET A 1 4.40 -23.19 -5.78
N GLU A 2 4.07 -24.47 -5.53
CA GLU A 2 2.68 -24.88 -5.19
C GLU A 2 2.13 -24.26 -3.87
N ILE A 3 2.98 -24.06 -2.86
CA ILE A 3 2.54 -23.50 -1.56
C ILE A 3 2.23 -21.99 -1.67
N GLU A 4 3.05 -21.21 -2.37
CA GLU A 4 2.83 -19.77 -2.57
C GLU A 4 1.55 -19.52 -3.35
N GLU A 5 1.27 -20.35 -4.36
CA GLU A 5 0.07 -20.27 -5.17
C GLU A 5 -1.19 -20.65 -4.37
N MET A 6 -1.11 -21.68 -3.50
CA MET A 6 -2.20 -22.00 -2.57
C MET A 6 -2.45 -20.88 -1.55
N ILE A 7 -1.40 -20.28 -0.98
CA ILE A 7 -1.52 -19.16 -0.03
C ILE A 7 -2.11 -17.93 -0.73
N LYS A 8 -1.67 -17.66 -1.96
CA LYS A 8 -2.21 -16.58 -2.79
C LYS A 8 -3.70 -16.79 -3.07
N ASN A 9 -4.09 -17.98 -3.54
CA ASN A 9 -5.48 -18.30 -3.86
C ASN A 9 -6.41 -18.23 -2.64
N GLU A 10 -5.98 -18.73 -1.48
CA GLU A 10 -6.77 -18.63 -0.24
C GLU A 10 -6.90 -17.18 0.23
N SER A 11 -5.84 -16.38 0.08
CA SER A 11 -5.86 -14.95 0.43
C SER A 11 -6.81 -14.17 -0.49
N GLU A 12 -6.73 -14.39 -1.80
CA GLU A 12 -7.62 -13.80 -2.81
C GLU A 12 -9.09 -14.20 -2.59
N ARG A 13 -9.34 -15.46 -2.21
CA ARG A 13 -10.69 -15.93 -1.88
C ARG A 13 -11.26 -15.21 -0.66
N ARG A 14 -10.48 -15.04 0.41
CA ARG A 14 -10.92 -14.29 1.61
C ARG A 14 -11.18 -12.82 1.32
N MET A 15 -10.44 -12.23 0.38
CA MET A 15 -10.68 -10.84 -0.05
C MET A 15 -12.03 -10.68 -0.72
N THR A 16 -12.46 -11.66 -1.52
CA THR A 16 -13.72 -11.58 -2.30
C THR A 16 -14.97 -11.98 -1.51
N GLU A 17 -14.85 -12.80 -0.46
CA GLU A 17 -16.01 -13.27 0.32
C GLU A 17 -16.64 -12.21 1.24
N ASN A 18 -15.99 -11.06 1.48
CA ASN A 18 -16.44 -10.04 2.44
C ASN A 18 -16.53 -8.61 1.89
N LYS A 19 -16.45 -8.43 0.56
CA LYS A 19 -16.39 -7.11 -0.10
C LYS A 19 -17.43 -7.00 -1.19
N ASP A 20 -18.05 -5.83 -1.32
CA ASP A 20 -18.99 -5.54 -2.40
C ASP A 20 -18.23 -5.38 -3.73
N PRO A 21 -18.40 -6.30 -4.70
CA PRO A 21 -17.65 -6.24 -5.96
C PRO A 21 -17.96 -4.98 -6.78
N LEU A 22 -19.15 -4.39 -6.61
CA LEU A 22 -19.50 -3.14 -7.28
C LEU A 22 -18.70 -1.97 -6.72
N GLU A 23 -18.55 -1.95 -5.40
CA GLU A 23 -17.78 -0.91 -4.71
C GLU A 23 -16.28 -1.04 -5.00
N GLU A 24 -15.74 -2.27 -5.05
CA GLU A 24 -14.35 -2.48 -5.45
C GLU A 24 -14.08 -2.00 -6.87
N SER A 25 -14.97 -2.33 -7.82
CA SER A 25 -14.86 -1.89 -9.20
C SER A 25 -14.93 -0.36 -9.31
N ARG A 26 -15.86 0.26 -8.56
CA ARG A 26 -15.95 1.73 -8.47
C ARG A 26 -14.63 2.32 -7.99
N LEU A 27 -14.12 1.91 -6.84
CA LEU A 27 -12.88 2.42 -6.23
C LEU A 27 -11.65 2.20 -7.12
N HIS A 28 -11.56 1.06 -7.80
CA HIS A 28 -10.48 0.76 -8.72
C HIS A 28 -10.53 1.64 -9.99
N SER A 29 -11.70 2.13 -10.38
CA SER A 29 -11.87 2.99 -11.56
C SER A 29 -11.61 4.49 -11.30
N LEU A 30 -11.49 4.90 -10.03
CA LEU A 30 -11.22 6.31 -9.68
C LEU A 30 -9.77 6.69 -10.02
N SER A 31 -9.58 7.90 -10.53
CA SER A 31 -8.24 8.50 -10.68
C SER A 31 -7.69 8.83 -9.29
N LEU A 32 -6.52 8.29 -8.97
CA LEU A 32 -5.83 8.59 -7.72
C LEU A 32 -5.33 10.04 -7.71
N VAL A 33 -4.90 10.56 -8.86
CA VAL A 33 -4.47 11.96 -9.00
C VAL A 33 -5.61 12.89 -8.60
N ASP A 34 -6.81 12.71 -9.19
CA ASP A 34 -7.97 13.55 -8.88
C ASP A 34 -8.35 13.43 -7.40
N LEU A 35 -8.40 12.20 -6.86
CA LEU A 35 -8.70 11.97 -5.44
C LEU A 35 -7.69 12.65 -4.50
N PHE A 36 -6.40 12.65 -4.87
CA PHE A 36 -5.36 13.29 -4.08
C PHE A 36 -5.46 14.82 -4.11
N GLU A 37 -5.69 15.42 -5.28
CA GLU A 37 -5.77 16.88 -5.41
C GLU A 37 -7.03 17.48 -4.79
N GLU A 38 -8.11 16.71 -4.75
CA GLU A 38 -9.37 17.11 -4.12
C GLU A 38 -9.43 16.80 -2.62
N ASP A 39 -8.39 16.20 -2.04
CA ASP A 39 -8.40 15.67 -0.67
C ASP A 39 -9.62 14.77 -0.41
N HIS A 40 -9.93 13.92 -1.39
CA HIS A 40 -11.16 13.13 -1.41
C HIS A 40 -11.07 11.95 -0.42
N PRO A 41 -12.11 11.70 0.40
CA PRO A 41 -12.09 10.66 1.44
C PRO A 41 -11.88 9.24 0.90
N ASP A 42 -12.24 8.98 -0.35
CA ASP A 42 -12.03 7.68 -0.99
C ASP A 42 -10.56 7.37 -1.33
N LEU A 43 -9.62 8.33 -1.22
CA LEU A 43 -8.22 8.12 -1.64
C LEU A 43 -7.59 6.87 -1.01
N VAL A 44 -7.72 6.72 0.31
CA VAL A 44 -7.15 5.57 1.03
C VAL A 44 -7.84 4.27 0.60
N ALA A 45 -9.16 4.27 0.44
CA ALA A 45 -9.90 3.10 -0.02
C ALA A 45 -9.52 2.71 -1.46
N ALA A 46 -9.33 3.69 -2.33
CA ALA A 46 -8.88 3.52 -3.71
C ALA A 46 -7.45 2.94 -3.77
N LEU A 47 -6.53 3.39 -2.92
CA LEU A 47 -5.20 2.79 -2.77
C LEU A 47 -5.28 1.35 -2.25
N MET A 48 -6.10 1.11 -1.23
CA MET A 48 -6.26 -0.21 -0.63
C MET A 48 -6.79 -1.25 -1.63
N VAL A 49 -7.72 -0.90 -2.54
CA VAL A 49 -8.24 -1.86 -3.53
C VAL A 49 -7.22 -2.24 -4.62
N ARG A 50 -6.14 -1.47 -4.77
CA ARG A 50 -5.03 -1.79 -5.69
C ARG A 50 -4.03 -2.77 -5.09
N LEU A 51 -4.09 -2.99 -3.78
CA LEU A 51 -3.26 -3.96 -3.08
C LEU A 51 -3.79 -5.39 -3.32
N GLY A 52 -2.88 -6.29 -3.65
CA GLY A 52 -3.14 -7.72 -3.81
C GLY A 52 -3.09 -8.48 -2.48
N PRO A 53 -2.35 -9.59 -2.37
CA PRO A 53 -2.33 -10.42 -1.15
C PRO A 53 -1.92 -9.68 0.13
N VAL A 54 -1.11 -8.62 0.03
CA VAL A 54 -0.70 -7.80 1.19
C VAL A 54 -1.87 -7.07 1.83
N ARG A 55 -2.95 -6.79 1.07
CA ARG A 55 -4.17 -6.19 1.59
C ARG A 55 -4.81 -7.05 2.67
N ALA A 56 -4.87 -8.36 2.45
CA ALA A 56 -5.44 -9.30 3.41
C ALA A 56 -4.64 -9.31 4.73
N ALA A 57 -3.32 -9.14 4.65
CA ALA A 57 -2.46 -9.03 5.83
C ALA A 57 -2.70 -7.71 6.59
N LEU A 58 -2.91 -6.59 5.87
CA LEU A 58 -3.25 -5.31 6.48
C LEU A 58 -4.63 -5.36 7.16
N GLU A 59 -5.67 -5.71 6.41
CA GLU A 59 -7.04 -5.74 6.90
C GLU A 59 -7.25 -6.79 8.00
N GLY A 60 -6.59 -7.96 7.88
CA GLY A 60 -6.70 -9.05 8.86
C GLY A 60 -6.17 -8.68 10.25
N HIS A 61 -5.31 -7.66 10.34
CA HIS A 61 -4.79 -7.10 11.60
C HIS A 61 -5.47 -5.76 11.95
N GLY A 62 -6.53 -5.38 11.22
CA GLY A 62 -7.23 -4.11 11.42
C GLY A 62 -6.40 -2.88 11.04
N GLY A 63 -5.40 -3.05 10.18
CA GLY A 63 -4.57 -1.97 9.66
C GLY A 63 -5.05 -1.44 8.30
N SER A 64 -4.53 -0.27 7.94
CA SER A 64 -4.79 0.40 6.67
C SER A 64 -3.55 1.17 6.22
N LEU A 65 -3.52 1.60 4.96
CA LEU A 65 -2.63 2.67 4.52
C LEU A 65 -3.06 4.01 5.11
N VAL A 66 -2.09 4.89 5.30
CA VAL A 66 -2.26 6.33 5.51
C VAL A 66 -1.42 7.06 4.47
N VAL A 67 -1.95 8.09 3.85
CA VAL A 67 -1.15 9.00 3.03
C VAL A 67 -0.57 10.06 3.95
N PHE A 68 0.73 10.02 4.20
CA PHE A 68 1.42 11.00 5.04
C PHE A 68 1.61 12.31 4.30
N SER A 69 2.07 12.23 3.04
CA SER A 69 2.16 13.35 2.12
C SER A 69 2.28 12.83 0.69
N GLY A 70 2.09 13.70 -0.29
CA GLY A 70 2.33 13.35 -1.68
C GLY A 70 2.53 14.59 -2.53
N GLU A 71 2.97 14.37 -3.76
CA GLU A 71 3.15 15.42 -4.75
C GLU A 71 2.66 14.92 -6.11
N THR A 72 2.07 15.83 -6.89
CA THR A 72 1.71 15.57 -8.28
C THR A 72 2.79 16.13 -9.22
N GLU A 73 3.17 15.33 -10.20
CA GLU A 73 4.18 15.70 -11.19
C GLU A 73 3.66 15.38 -12.59
N ILE A 74 4.09 16.17 -13.58
CA ILE A 74 3.82 15.87 -15.00
C ILE A 74 4.97 15.03 -15.53
N ASN A 75 4.67 13.80 -15.94
CA ASN A 75 5.66 12.92 -16.53
C ASN A 75 6.06 13.35 -17.95
N GLN A 76 7.03 12.67 -18.55
CA GLN A 76 7.55 12.99 -19.88
C GLN A 76 6.49 12.91 -21.01
N SER A 77 5.41 12.18 -20.78
CA SER A 77 4.28 12.03 -21.71
C SER A 77 3.21 13.11 -21.54
N GLY A 78 3.38 14.03 -20.58
CA GLY A 78 2.39 15.05 -20.25
C GLY A 78 1.26 14.56 -19.34
N LYS A 79 1.32 13.31 -18.86
CA LYS A 79 0.34 12.76 -17.91
C LYS A 79 0.73 13.15 -16.49
N LYS A 80 -0.27 13.52 -15.69
CA LYS A 80 -0.10 13.80 -14.26
C LYS A 80 0.05 12.48 -13.50
N THR A 81 0.96 12.46 -12.54
CA THR A 81 1.35 11.27 -11.78
C THR A 81 1.62 11.63 -10.33
N LEU A 82 1.60 10.64 -9.45
CA LEU A 82 1.73 10.76 -8.01
C LEU A 82 3.03 10.15 -7.50
N SER A 83 3.68 10.93 -6.64
CA SER A 83 4.73 10.46 -5.73
C SER A 83 4.15 10.52 -4.31
N LEU A 84 4.00 9.37 -3.64
CA LEU A 84 3.40 9.31 -2.30
C LEU A 84 4.44 8.91 -1.25
N ILE A 85 4.31 9.53 -0.08
CA ILE A 85 4.88 9.07 1.20
C ILE A 85 3.72 8.50 2.00
N VAL A 86 3.78 7.22 2.30
CA VAL A 86 2.73 6.50 3.02
C VAL A 86 3.19 6.06 4.40
N ASP A 87 2.22 5.86 5.26
CA ASP A 87 2.37 5.25 6.58
C ASP A 87 1.36 4.09 6.70
N LEU A 88 1.44 3.33 7.78
CA LEU A 88 0.48 2.28 8.12
C LEU A 88 -0.26 2.67 9.40
N ASP A 89 -1.59 2.64 9.36
CA ASP A 89 -2.42 2.75 10.55
C ASP A 89 -2.70 1.37 11.17
N GLY A 90 -2.99 1.36 12.46
CA GLY A 90 -3.45 0.19 13.20
C GLY A 90 -2.34 -0.78 13.67
N ALA A 91 -2.75 -2.02 13.99
CA ALA A 91 -1.89 -3.01 14.65
C ALA A 91 -0.76 -3.57 13.77
N CYS A 92 -0.76 -3.27 12.46
CA CYS A 92 0.29 -3.70 11.52
C CYS A 92 1.68 -3.15 11.85
N VAL A 93 1.74 -1.97 12.48
CA VAL A 93 2.99 -1.38 12.94
C VAL A 93 3.52 -2.15 14.17
N SER A 94 2.64 -2.54 15.09
CA SER A 94 2.99 -3.26 16.33
C SER A 94 3.31 -4.75 16.15
N CYS A 95 2.83 -5.38 15.08
CA CYS A 95 3.17 -6.78 14.76
C CYS A 95 4.47 -6.94 13.96
N GLY A 96 5.17 -5.82 13.69
CA GLY A 96 6.38 -5.82 12.90
C GLY A 96 6.07 -6.10 11.44
N ALA A 97 5.57 -5.09 10.70
CA ALA A 97 5.35 -5.21 9.26
C ALA A 97 6.57 -5.89 8.62
N ALA A 98 6.39 -7.12 8.13
CA ALA A 98 7.51 -7.88 7.57
C ALA A 98 8.08 -7.09 6.38
N PRO A 99 9.40 -7.12 6.13
CA PRO A 99 10.00 -6.46 4.97
C PRO A 99 9.25 -6.75 3.66
N GLY A 100 8.78 -7.99 3.49
CA GLY A 100 7.97 -8.40 2.35
C GLY A 100 6.61 -7.71 2.24
N THR A 101 6.00 -7.31 3.35
CA THR A 101 4.72 -6.57 3.34
C THR A 101 4.91 -5.15 2.80
N LEU A 102 5.90 -4.41 3.31
CA LEU A 102 6.18 -3.05 2.80
C LEU A 102 6.58 -3.08 1.33
N LYS A 103 7.40 -4.07 0.95
CA LYS A 103 7.79 -4.27 -0.44
C LYS A 103 6.60 -4.60 -1.33
N GLY A 104 5.72 -5.50 -0.89
CA GLY A 104 4.51 -5.85 -1.63
C GLY A 104 3.54 -4.68 -1.78
N ILE A 105 3.37 -3.84 -0.75
CA ILE A 105 2.59 -2.59 -0.85
C ILE A 105 3.18 -1.68 -1.93
N GLN A 106 4.50 -1.46 -1.89
CA GLN A 106 5.18 -0.65 -2.90
C GLN A 106 4.98 -1.24 -4.30
N ASP A 107 5.19 -2.53 -4.46
CA ASP A 107 5.14 -3.20 -5.77
C ASP A 107 3.72 -3.21 -6.35
N ASP A 108 2.70 -3.47 -5.53
CA ASP A 108 1.30 -3.46 -5.94
C ASP A 108 0.87 -2.04 -6.35
N LEU A 109 1.17 -1.02 -5.54
CA LEU A 109 0.80 0.36 -5.87
C LEU A 109 1.51 0.88 -7.13
N LEU A 110 2.78 0.51 -7.33
CA LEU A 110 3.53 0.90 -8.54
C LEU A 110 3.03 0.21 -9.83
N THR A 111 2.04 -0.69 -9.75
CA THR A 111 1.37 -1.24 -10.94
C THR A 111 0.34 -0.27 -11.52
N ASP A 112 -0.14 0.70 -10.74
CA ASP A 112 -1.04 1.75 -11.20
C ASP A 112 -0.25 2.81 -11.99
N ASP A 113 -0.74 3.15 -13.18
CA ASP A 113 -0.03 4.01 -14.12
C ASP A 113 -0.11 5.52 -13.75
N GLU A 114 -0.82 5.86 -12.69
CA GLU A 114 -0.80 7.16 -12.05
C GLU A 114 0.24 7.26 -10.92
N ILE A 115 0.79 6.15 -10.41
CA ILE A 115 1.78 6.16 -9.33
C ILE A 115 3.18 5.96 -9.89
N ILE A 116 4.09 6.90 -9.63
CA ILE A 116 5.50 6.81 -10.07
C ILE A 116 6.47 6.55 -8.92
N SER A 117 6.07 6.83 -7.68
CA SER A 117 6.91 6.62 -6.50
C SER A 117 6.07 6.34 -5.26
N ILE A 118 6.47 5.32 -4.50
CA ILE A 118 6.00 5.06 -3.15
C ILE A 118 7.20 5.03 -2.22
N ARG A 119 7.14 5.83 -1.16
CA ARG A 119 8.09 5.86 -0.05
C ARG A 119 7.35 5.75 1.26
N PHE A 120 8.04 5.38 2.32
CA PHE A 120 7.46 5.20 3.65
C PHE A 120 7.91 6.32 4.58
N ASN A 121 7.04 6.77 5.47
CA ASN A 121 7.36 7.76 6.48
C ASN A 121 8.45 7.20 7.43
N ALA A 122 9.57 7.91 7.60
CA ALA A 122 10.62 7.49 8.53
C ALA A 122 10.14 7.39 10.00
N GLY A 123 9.09 8.11 10.37
CA GLY A 123 8.43 7.96 11.68
C GLY A 123 7.97 6.52 11.97
N MET A 124 7.72 5.71 10.93
CA MET A 124 7.43 4.29 11.08
C MET A 124 8.54 3.53 11.81
N LEU A 125 9.80 3.95 11.66
CA LEU A 125 10.94 3.26 12.25
C LEU A 125 10.98 3.37 13.78
N GLU A 126 10.27 4.34 14.36
CA GLU A 126 10.20 4.55 15.81
C GLU A 126 9.46 3.42 16.54
N TRP A 127 8.60 2.70 15.83
CA TRP A 127 7.81 1.60 16.39
C TRP A 127 8.53 0.25 16.42
N PHE A 128 9.67 0.15 15.75
CA PHE A 128 10.49 -1.05 15.68
C PHE A 128 11.67 -0.96 16.66
N ASP A 129 12.04 -2.10 17.25
CA ASP A 129 13.30 -2.19 17.99
C ASP A 129 14.51 -2.06 17.04
N GLU A 130 15.70 -1.94 17.64
CA GLU A 130 16.95 -1.74 16.89
C GLU A 130 17.22 -2.86 15.88
N ILE A 131 16.95 -4.12 16.24
CA ILE A 131 17.22 -5.28 15.38
C ILE A 131 16.24 -5.30 14.20
N GLN A 132 14.95 -5.08 14.49
CA GLN A 132 13.90 -5.02 13.49
C GLN A 132 14.10 -3.87 12.51
N ARG A 133 14.49 -2.69 13.03
CA ARG A 133 14.82 -1.52 12.20
C ARG A 133 16.01 -1.81 11.29
N ASP A 134 17.08 -2.37 11.82
CA ASP A 134 18.26 -2.74 11.03
C ASP A 134 17.93 -3.75 9.93
N PHE A 135 17.06 -4.71 10.24
CA PHE A 135 16.60 -5.69 9.28
C PHE A 135 15.74 -5.05 8.17
N LEU A 136 14.81 -4.16 8.52
CA LEU A 136 13.98 -3.43 7.56
C LEU A 136 14.81 -2.53 6.65
N LEU A 137 15.78 -1.79 7.19
CA LEU A 137 16.64 -0.91 6.39
C LEU A 137 17.54 -1.69 5.43
N LYS A 138 18.01 -2.89 5.82
CA LYS A 138 18.90 -3.72 4.99
C LYS A 138 18.15 -4.57 3.97
N PHE A 139 16.97 -5.06 4.31
CA PHE A 139 16.27 -6.11 3.54
C PHE A 139 14.85 -5.72 3.09
N GLY A 140 14.34 -4.56 3.50
CA GLY A 140 13.02 -4.04 3.11
C GLY A 140 12.89 -3.75 1.62
N GLY A 141 13.96 -3.30 0.97
CA GLY A 141 13.91 -2.91 -0.45
C GLY A 141 12.97 -1.73 -0.73
N VAL A 142 12.67 -0.95 0.31
CA VAL A 142 11.83 0.25 0.30
C VAL A 142 12.61 1.44 0.88
N SER A 143 12.18 2.66 0.57
CA SER A 143 12.82 3.88 1.08
C SER A 143 11.99 4.51 2.19
N PHE A 144 12.67 4.89 3.28
CA PHE A 144 12.10 5.70 4.36
C PHE A 144 12.62 7.14 4.23
N VAL A 145 11.72 8.13 4.32
CA VAL A 145 12.03 9.56 4.16
C VAL A 145 11.42 10.43 5.23
#